data_AF-A0A382QXK4-F1
#
_entry.id   AF-A0A382QXK4-F1
#
_cell.length_a   1.000
_cell.length_b   1.000
_cell.length_c   1.000
_cell.angle_alpha   90.00
_cell.angle_beta   90.00
_cell.angle_gamma   90.00
#
_symmetry.space_group_name_H-M   'P 1'
#
loop_
_entity.id
_entity.type
_entity.pdbx_description
1 polymer ?
#
loop_
_entity_poly.entity_id
_entity_poly.type
_entity_poly.pdbx_seq_one_letter_code
_entity_poly.pdbx_strand_id
1 'polypeptide(L)'
;MSISFAIIEQAVQLWVSDWLSVFFNPQKRIFWGYLLSSLVIALLWLRFVQKINFRSSAIKIFDRQVWMSRSALADYKVMLINTILMLLLSPRLLAKATVAYLVFDSMHVLFEGRPYLTTVLPQWTIAFSFTLFLFLLDDFARYWLHRWLHKVPILWSFHKVHHSATVLNPLTVFRTHPVEAVLFSIRSALVQGVATAFFFFFFGDKVTLMMVLGASIFTFTFNLLGS
;
A
#
# COMPACT_ATOMS: atom_id res chain seq x y z
N MET A 1 -38.44 12.44 -4.65
CA MET A 1 -37.27 12.42 -5.57
C MET A 1 -36.01 13.08 -4.96
N SER A 2 -36.08 13.76 -3.81
CA SER A 2 -34.95 14.50 -3.18
C SER A 2 -33.93 13.66 -2.41
N ILE A 3 -34.31 12.49 -1.88
CA ILE A 3 -33.41 11.63 -1.08
C ILE A 3 -32.25 11.07 -1.91
N SER A 4 -32.46 10.83 -3.21
CA SER A 4 -31.41 10.28 -4.09
C SER A 4 -30.26 11.26 -4.34
N PHE A 5 -30.54 12.56 -4.40
CA PHE A 5 -29.53 13.57 -4.73
C PHE A 5 -28.59 13.83 -3.55
N ALA A 6 -29.14 13.93 -2.33
CA ALA A 6 -28.34 14.10 -1.11
C ALA A 6 -27.39 12.92 -0.84
N ILE A 7 -27.84 11.69 -1.10
CA ILE A 7 -27.00 10.49 -0.98
C ILE A 7 -25.85 10.52 -2.00
N ILE A 8 -26.14 10.94 -3.24
CA ILE A 8 -25.11 11.07 -4.28
C ILE A 8 -24.10 12.16 -3.90
N GLU A 9 -24.55 13.33 -3.45
CA GLU A 9 -23.66 14.40 -3.01
C GLU A 9 -22.78 13.97 -1.85
N GLN A 10 -23.35 13.28 -0.86
CA GLN A 10 -22.60 12.78 0.29
C GLN A 10 -21.57 11.71 -0.12
N ALA A 11 -21.94 10.79 -1.01
CA ALA A 11 -21.02 9.80 -1.57
C ALA A 11 -19.89 10.46 -2.37
N VAL A 12 -20.19 11.51 -3.14
CA VAL A 12 -19.19 12.29 -3.89
C VAL A 12 -18.25 13.02 -2.94
N GLN A 13 -18.78 13.67 -1.90
CA GLN A 13 -17.95 14.36 -0.91
C GLN A 13 -17.02 13.41 -0.17
N LEU A 14 -17.52 12.26 0.29
CA LEU A 14 -16.72 11.21 0.92
C LEU A 14 -15.63 10.69 -0.03
N TRP A 15 -15.99 10.45 -1.29
CA TRP A 15 -15.04 10.01 -2.30
C TRP A 15 -13.94 11.05 -2.53
N VAL A 16 -14.30 12.33 -2.66
CA VAL A 16 -13.33 13.43 -2.85
C VAL A 16 -12.42 13.57 -1.64
N SER A 17 -12.95 13.53 -0.42
CA SER A 17 -12.12 13.62 0.79
C SER A 17 -11.14 12.46 0.92
N ASP A 18 -11.60 11.24 0.67
CA ASP A 18 -10.76 10.05 0.73
C ASP A 18 -9.66 10.10 -0.33
N TRP A 19 -9.96 10.58 -1.54
CA TRP A 19 -8.98 10.68 -2.62
C TRP A 19 -7.99 11.83 -2.44
N LEU A 20 -8.43 13.00 -2.00
CA LEU A 20 -7.47 14.07 -1.74
C LEU A 20 -6.51 13.66 -0.62
N SER A 21 -7.01 12.93 0.39
CA SER A 21 -6.19 12.45 1.50
C SER A 21 -5.03 11.55 1.05
N VAL A 22 -5.16 10.78 -0.04
CA VAL A 22 -4.08 9.87 -0.45
C VAL A 22 -2.83 10.60 -0.97
N PHE A 23 -2.97 11.84 -1.46
CA PHE A 23 -1.83 12.67 -1.85
C PHE A 23 -1.11 13.28 -0.64
N PHE A 24 -1.76 13.38 0.52
CA PHE A 24 -1.19 13.95 1.74
C PHE A 24 -0.85 12.92 2.81
N ASN A 25 -1.16 11.65 2.58
CA ASN A 25 -0.89 10.55 3.51
C ASN A 25 0.40 9.79 3.14
N PRO A 26 1.48 9.89 3.95
CA PRO A 26 2.76 9.22 3.67
C PRO A 26 2.70 7.69 3.65
N GLN A 27 1.61 7.08 4.14
CA GLN A 27 1.38 5.64 4.02
C GLN A 27 0.97 5.22 2.59
N LYS A 28 0.61 6.19 1.73
CA LYS A 28 0.20 5.97 0.35
C LYS A 28 1.37 6.27 -0.59
N ARG A 29 1.53 5.44 -1.63
CA ARG A 29 2.64 5.56 -2.60
C ARG A 29 2.60 6.86 -3.41
N ILE A 30 1.42 7.44 -3.62
CA ILE A 30 1.24 8.70 -4.35
C ILE A 30 1.25 9.93 -3.44
N PHE A 31 1.74 9.79 -2.21
CA PHE A 31 2.03 10.93 -1.36
C PHE A 31 2.90 11.94 -2.11
N TRP A 32 2.54 13.23 -2.05
CA TRP A 32 3.17 14.28 -2.85
C TRP A 32 4.69 14.35 -2.65
N GLY A 33 5.20 14.02 -1.45
CA GLY A 33 6.63 13.97 -1.18
C GLY A 33 7.36 12.90 -2.00
N TYR A 34 6.75 11.73 -2.20
CA TYR A 34 7.33 10.67 -3.05
C TYR A 34 7.20 10.98 -4.54
N LEU A 35 6.12 11.66 -4.94
CA LEU A 35 5.97 12.15 -6.32
C LEU A 35 7.04 13.20 -6.64
N LEU A 36 7.31 14.11 -5.71
CA LEU A 36 8.36 15.11 -5.84
C LEU A 36 9.75 14.47 -5.90
N SER A 37 10.06 13.51 -5.02
CA SER A 37 11.36 12.81 -5.08
C SER A 37 11.52 12.05 -6.39
N SER A 38 10.47 11.36 -6.86
CA SER A 38 10.45 10.66 -8.15
C SER A 38 10.64 11.62 -9.33
N LEU A 39 10.02 12.81 -9.28
CA LEU A 39 10.21 13.86 -10.29
C LEU A 39 11.66 14.35 -10.33
N VAL A 40 12.27 14.58 -9.16
CA VAL A 40 13.68 14.97 -9.06
C VAL A 40 14.57 13.86 -9.62
N ILE A 41 14.36 12.60 -9.23
CA ILE A 41 15.11 11.44 -9.77
C ILE A 41 14.98 11.39 -11.30
N ALA A 42 13.78 11.53 -11.84
CA ALA A 42 13.54 11.52 -13.29
C ALA A 42 14.25 12.68 -14.00
N LEU A 43 14.19 13.90 -13.46
CA LEU A 43 14.88 15.07 -14.02
C LEU A 43 16.40 14.90 -14.00
N LEU A 44 16.96 14.41 -12.89
CA LEU A 44 18.40 14.14 -12.76
C LEU A 44 18.83 13.05 -13.74
N TRP A 45 18.08 11.96 -13.86
CA TRP A 45 18.35 10.90 -14.84
C TRP A 45 18.34 11.44 -16.27
N LEU A 46 17.29 12.18 -16.65
CA LEU A 46 17.19 12.74 -17.99
C LEU A 46 18.32 13.74 -18.28
N ARG A 47 18.75 14.51 -17.27
CA ARG A 47 19.83 15.48 -17.42
C ARG A 47 21.20 14.82 -17.51
N PHE A 48 21.52 13.94 -16.57
CA PHE A 48 22.88 13.42 -16.40
C PHE A 48 23.15 12.18 -17.23
N VAL A 49 22.15 11.34 -17.46
CA VAL A 49 22.29 10.10 -18.24
C VAL A 49 21.87 10.31 -19.68
N GLN A 50 20.66 10.83 -19.92
CA GLN A 50 20.13 11.04 -21.27
C GLN A 50 20.62 12.36 -21.92
N LYS A 51 21.35 13.20 -21.17
CA LYS A 51 21.91 14.49 -21.62
C LYS A 51 20.87 15.48 -22.17
N ILE A 52 19.61 15.36 -21.74
CA ILE A 52 18.50 16.25 -22.12
C ILE A 52 18.54 17.51 -21.23
N ASN A 53 18.23 18.68 -21.81
CA ASN A 53 18.11 19.92 -21.02
C ASN A 53 16.84 19.91 -20.15
N PHE A 54 16.78 20.75 -19.11
CA PHE A 54 15.65 20.76 -18.17
C PHE A 54 14.29 21.03 -18.83
N ARG A 55 14.23 21.95 -19.80
CA ARG A 55 12.98 22.29 -20.50
C ARG A 55 12.44 21.09 -21.28
N SER A 56 13.30 20.45 -22.06
CA SER A 56 12.94 19.24 -22.82
C SER A 56 12.62 18.05 -21.91
N SER A 57 13.30 17.91 -20.77
CA SER A 57 12.97 16.90 -19.76
C SER A 57 11.58 17.12 -19.17
N ALA A 58 11.24 18.35 -18.82
CA ALA A 58 9.91 18.69 -18.32
C ALA A 58 8.82 18.40 -19.37
N ILE A 59 9.03 18.79 -20.63
CA ILE A 59 8.11 18.48 -21.74
C ILE A 59 7.91 16.97 -21.87
N LYS A 60 8.98 16.17 -21.76
CA LYS A 60 8.93 14.71 -21.85
C LYS A 60 8.18 14.06 -20.69
N ILE A 61 8.38 14.54 -19.46
CA ILE A 61 7.72 14.02 -18.26
C ILE A 61 6.22 14.32 -18.28
N PHE A 62 5.84 15.52 -18.73
CA PHE A 62 4.46 15.98 -18.78
C PHE A 62 3.85 15.85 -20.18
N ASP A 63 4.37 14.94 -21.00
CA ASP A 63 3.91 14.76 -22.37
C ASP A 63 2.43 14.33 -22.39
N ARG A 64 1.61 15.03 -23.19
CA ARG A 64 0.18 14.74 -23.33
C ARG A 64 -0.07 13.32 -23.80
N GLN A 65 0.81 12.75 -24.63
CA GLN A 65 0.72 11.37 -25.09
C GLN A 65 0.88 10.37 -23.95
N VAL A 66 1.51 10.74 -22.83
CA VAL A 66 1.57 9.90 -21.63
C VAL A 66 0.28 10.04 -20.83
N TRP A 67 -0.03 11.26 -20.40
CA TRP A 67 -1.08 11.55 -19.41
C TRP A 67 -2.52 11.47 -19.95
N MET A 68 -2.70 11.64 -21.27
CA MET A 68 -4.00 11.58 -21.95
C MET A 68 -4.10 10.41 -22.94
N SER A 69 -3.19 9.43 -22.85
CA SER A 69 -3.30 8.19 -23.64
C SER A 69 -4.56 7.41 -23.29
N ARG A 70 -4.98 6.54 -24.22
CA ARG A 70 -6.04 5.55 -23.93
C ARG A 70 -5.68 4.66 -22.72
N SER A 71 -4.39 4.35 -22.53
CA SER A 71 -3.91 3.58 -21.38
C SER A 71 -4.06 4.36 -20.07
N ALA A 72 -3.63 5.62 -20.02
CA ALA A 72 -3.77 6.47 -18.83
C ALA A 72 -5.25 6.71 -18.47
N LEU A 73 -6.10 6.94 -19.46
CA LEU A 73 -7.55 7.05 -19.23
C LEU A 73 -8.16 5.77 -18.65
N ALA A 74 -7.65 4.60 -19.02
CA ALA A 74 -8.07 3.33 -18.42
C ALA A 74 -7.63 3.24 -16.94
N ASP A 75 -6.42 3.68 -16.60
CA ASP A 75 -5.94 3.75 -15.21
C ASP A 75 -6.91 4.58 -14.35
N TYR A 76 -7.29 5.77 -14.81
CA TYR A 76 -8.18 6.66 -14.07
C TYR A 76 -9.60 6.08 -13.90
N LYS A 77 -10.12 5.41 -14.95
CA LYS A 77 -11.44 4.75 -14.88
C LYS A 77 -11.44 3.58 -13.91
N VAL A 78 -10.45 2.69 -14.00
CA VAL A 78 -10.32 1.53 -13.10
C VAL A 78 -10.13 2.00 -11.66
N MET A 79 -9.32 3.03 -11.47
CA MET A 79 -9.11 3.67 -10.17
C MET A 79 -10.43 4.19 -9.56
N LEU A 80 -11.25 4.91 -10.33
CA LEU A 80 -12.56 5.39 -9.89
C LEU A 80 -13.49 4.23 -9.50
N ILE A 81 -13.60 3.21 -10.36
CA ILE A 81 -14.42 2.01 -10.12
C ILE A 81 -13.98 1.30 -8.84
N ASN A 82 -12.67 1.11 -8.65
CA ASN A 82 -12.12 0.44 -7.49
C ASN A 82 -12.44 1.16 -6.19
N THR A 83 -12.38 2.50 -6.14
CA THR A 83 -12.73 3.21 -4.91
C THR A 83 -14.17 3.00 -4.52
N ILE A 84 -15.10 3.09 -5.49
CA ILE A 84 -16.52 2.88 -5.22
C ILE A 84 -16.76 1.45 -4.72
N LEU A 85 -16.19 0.45 -5.40
CA LEU A 85 -16.33 -0.95 -4.99
C LEU A 85 -15.73 -1.21 -3.60
N MET A 86 -14.58 -0.62 -3.30
CA MET A 86 -13.88 -0.86 -2.03
C MET A 86 -14.51 -0.12 -0.84
N LEU A 87 -15.25 0.97 -1.09
CA LEU A 87 -16.09 1.62 -0.09
C LEU A 87 -17.20 0.68 0.39
N LEU A 88 -17.79 -0.09 -0.54
CA LEU A 88 -18.85 -1.07 -0.25
C LEU A 88 -18.33 -2.34 0.44
N LEU A 89 -17.06 -2.68 0.27
CA LEU A 89 -16.45 -3.92 0.76
C LEU A 89 -15.74 -3.80 2.12
N SER A 90 -15.84 -2.67 2.82
CA SER A 90 -15.08 -2.46 4.06
C SER A 90 -15.85 -2.97 5.30
N PRO A 91 -15.29 -4.00 5.97
CA PRO A 91 -14.68 -3.75 7.28
C PRO A 91 -13.28 -4.39 7.35
N ARG A 92 -12.32 -3.77 6.66
CA ARG A 92 -10.91 -4.21 6.63
C ARG A 92 -10.21 -4.17 8.01
N LEU A 93 -10.76 -3.44 8.97
CA LEU A 93 -10.23 -3.35 10.33
C LEU A 93 -10.58 -4.59 11.17
N LEU A 94 -11.77 -5.16 10.97
CA LEU A 94 -12.20 -6.36 11.72
C LEU A 94 -11.31 -7.55 11.39
N ALA A 95 -10.99 -7.77 10.12
CA ALA A 95 -10.18 -8.92 9.70
C ALA A 95 -8.78 -8.95 10.35
N LYS A 96 -8.11 -7.80 10.48
CA LYS A 96 -6.77 -7.72 11.09
C LYS A 96 -6.82 -8.04 12.58
N ALA A 97 -7.76 -7.42 13.29
CA ALA A 97 -7.94 -7.60 14.72
C ALA A 97 -8.33 -9.06 15.04
N THR A 98 -9.22 -9.66 14.25
CA THR A 98 -9.60 -11.07 14.38
C THR A 98 -8.40 -11.99 14.21
N VAL A 99 -7.59 -11.81 13.16
CA VAL A 99 -6.39 -12.63 12.97
C VAL A 99 -5.42 -12.45 14.13
N ALA A 100 -5.16 -11.21 14.55
CA ALA A 100 -4.26 -10.95 15.68
C ALA A 100 -4.75 -11.63 16.96
N TYR A 101 -6.05 -11.53 17.27
CA TYR A 101 -6.67 -12.18 18.41
C TYR A 101 -6.53 -13.71 18.34
N LEU A 102 -6.89 -14.33 17.23
CA LEU A 102 -6.81 -15.80 17.07
C LEU A 102 -5.37 -16.31 17.24
N VAL A 103 -4.39 -15.61 16.67
CA VAL A 103 -2.98 -15.99 16.80
C VAL A 103 -2.51 -15.80 18.25
N PHE A 104 -2.84 -14.67 18.86
CA PHE A 104 -2.46 -14.36 20.24
C PHE A 104 -3.05 -15.37 21.23
N ASP A 105 -4.33 -15.70 21.10
CA ASP A 105 -5.03 -16.68 21.92
C ASP A 105 -4.43 -18.09 21.74
N SER A 106 -4.18 -18.50 20.49
CA SER A 106 -3.51 -19.77 20.20
C SER A 106 -2.14 -19.87 20.86
N MET A 107 -1.35 -18.78 20.83
CA MET A 107 -0.05 -18.74 21.52
C MET A 107 -0.21 -18.84 23.04
N HIS A 108 -1.21 -18.17 23.61
CA HIS A 108 -1.49 -18.24 25.04
C HIS A 108 -1.80 -19.66 25.51
N VAL A 109 -2.56 -20.41 24.72
CA VAL A 109 -2.84 -21.83 24.98
C VAL A 109 -1.58 -22.68 24.86
N LEU A 110 -0.77 -22.47 23.81
CA LEU A 110 0.45 -23.27 23.55
C LEU A 110 1.56 -23.08 24.58
N PHE A 111 1.66 -21.90 25.18
CA PHE A 111 2.71 -21.54 26.14
C PHE A 111 2.21 -21.50 27.59
N GLU A 112 0.98 -21.98 27.84
CA GLU A 112 0.33 -21.98 29.17
C GLU A 112 0.36 -20.60 29.85
N GLY A 113 0.13 -19.55 29.06
CA GLY A 113 0.25 -18.16 29.51
C GLY A 113 1.17 -17.34 28.62
N ARG A 114 1.55 -16.17 29.11
CA ARG A 114 2.49 -15.28 28.42
C ARG A 114 3.88 -15.43 29.04
N PRO A 115 4.92 -15.76 28.26
CA PRO A 115 6.29 -15.69 28.75
C PRO A 115 6.61 -14.23 29.07
N TYR A 116 6.80 -13.94 30.36
CA TYR A 116 7.30 -12.63 30.77
C TYR A 116 8.80 -12.60 30.51
N LEU A 117 9.19 -12.31 29.27
CA LEU A 117 10.55 -11.87 29.00
C LEU A 117 10.70 -10.54 29.74
N THR A 118 11.40 -10.55 30.89
CA THR A 118 11.91 -9.35 31.55
C THR A 118 12.77 -8.62 30.52
N THR A 119 12.17 -7.68 29.80
CA THR A 119 12.79 -7.06 28.64
C THR A 119 13.83 -6.07 29.10
N VAL A 120 15.04 -6.58 29.37
CA VAL A 120 16.29 -5.80 29.47
C VAL A 120 16.54 -5.04 28.16
N LEU A 121 15.96 -5.52 27.05
CA LEU A 121 16.06 -4.88 25.75
C LEU A 121 15.44 -3.48 25.74
N PRO A 122 16.19 -2.46 25.28
CA PRO A 122 15.65 -1.13 25.04
C PRO A 122 14.46 -1.15 24.08
N GLN A 123 13.49 -0.26 24.31
CA GLN A 123 12.28 -0.18 23.48
C GLN A 123 12.58 0.05 22.00
N TRP A 124 13.62 0.84 21.67
CA TRP A 124 14.00 1.07 20.28
C TRP A 124 14.46 -0.21 19.57
N THR A 125 15.10 -1.14 20.29
CA THR A 125 15.53 -2.44 19.73
C THR A 125 14.32 -3.30 19.39
N ILE A 126 13.31 -3.32 20.27
CA ILE A 126 12.04 -4.02 20.03
C ILE A 126 11.31 -3.39 18.84
N ALA A 127 11.20 -2.06 18.80
CA ALA A 127 10.54 -1.33 17.72
C ALA A 127 11.22 -1.55 16.37
N PHE A 128 12.56 -1.49 16.32
CA PHE A 128 13.33 -1.77 15.11
C PHE A 128 13.11 -3.20 14.63
N SER A 129 13.23 -4.17 15.54
CA SER A 129 13.06 -5.60 15.23
C SER A 129 11.65 -5.90 14.72
N PHE A 130 10.62 -5.34 15.36
CA PHE A 130 9.24 -5.47 14.91
C PHE A 130 9.02 -4.85 13.54
N THR A 131 9.50 -3.62 13.34
CA THR A 131 9.32 -2.90 12.07
C THR A 131 10.05 -3.61 10.92
N LEU A 132 11.26 -4.10 11.17
CA LEU A 132 12.04 -4.86 10.19
C LEU A 132 11.40 -6.22 9.89
N PHE A 133 10.99 -6.95 10.92
CA PHE A 133 10.30 -8.23 10.75
C PHE A 133 9.02 -8.07 9.94
N LEU A 134 8.19 -7.08 10.29
CA LEU A 134 6.96 -6.80 9.56
C LEU A 134 7.26 -6.43 8.11
N PHE A 135 8.28 -5.61 7.85
CA PHE A 135 8.68 -5.24 6.49
C PHE A 135 9.12 -6.46 5.67
N LEU A 136 9.98 -7.32 6.21
CA LEU A 136 10.46 -8.52 5.52
C LEU A 136 9.34 -9.54 5.28
N LEU A 137 8.45 -9.73 6.26
CA LEU A 137 7.29 -10.60 6.10
C LEU A 137 6.27 -10.00 5.11
N ASP A 138 6.12 -8.67 5.07
CA ASP A 138 5.32 -7.97 4.05
C ASP A 138 5.90 -8.15 2.64
N ASP A 139 7.22 -8.10 2.49
CA ASP A 139 7.84 -8.31 1.19
C ASP A 139 7.71 -9.77 0.75
N PHE A 140 8.06 -10.72 1.62
CA PHE A 140 8.00 -12.16 1.34
C PHE A 140 6.61 -12.62 0.88
N ALA A 141 5.56 -12.33 1.65
CA ALA A 141 4.21 -12.77 1.27
C ALA A 141 3.63 -11.95 0.09
N ARG A 142 4.16 -10.76 -0.20
CA ARG A 142 3.78 -10.00 -1.40
C ARG A 142 4.38 -10.65 -2.64
N TYR A 143 5.66 -11.02 -2.57
CA TYR A 143 6.35 -11.74 -3.63
C TYR A 143 5.62 -13.03 -4.00
N TRP A 144 5.26 -13.86 -3.02
CA TRP A 144 4.59 -15.14 -3.29
C TRP A 144 3.18 -14.96 -3.86
N LEU A 145 2.37 -14.05 -3.29
CA LEU A 145 1.06 -13.75 -3.85
C LEU A 145 1.19 -13.26 -5.30
N HIS A 146 2.12 -12.34 -5.57
CA HIS A 146 2.36 -11.84 -6.93
C HIS A 146 2.83 -12.94 -7.88
N ARG A 147 3.73 -13.82 -7.43
CA ARG A 147 4.17 -14.99 -8.20
C ARG A 147 3.00 -15.92 -8.53
N TRP A 148 2.06 -16.15 -7.60
CA TRP A 148 0.86 -16.94 -7.88
C TRP A 148 -0.10 -16.23 -8.84
N LEU A 149 -0.24 -14.91 -8.73
CA LEU A 149 -1.00 -14.10 -9.70
C LEU A 149 -0.48 -14.26 -11.13
N HIS A 150 0.82 -14.49 -11.31
CA HIS A 150 1.43 -14.75 -12.62
C HIS A 150 1.39 -16.22 -13.07
N LYS A 151 1.37 -17.18 -12.13
CA LYS A 151 1.48 -18.62 -12.46
C LYS A 151 0.14 -19.36 -12.55
N VAL A 152 -0.86 -18.95 -11.77
CA VAL A 152 -2.14 -19.66 -11.68
C VAL A 152 -3.12 -19.06 -12.69
N PRO A 153 -3.69 -19.83 -13.66
CA PRO A 153 -4.48 -19.28 -14.76
C PRO A 153 -5.69 -18.42 -14.33
N ILE A 154 -6.41 -18.83 -13.29
CA ILE A 154 -7.55 -18.06 -12.77
C ILE A 154 -7.10 -16.75 -12.13
N LEU A 155 -5.97 -16.75 -11.40
CA LEU A 155 -5.43 -15.53 -10.79
C LEU A 155 -4.85 -14.58 -11.84
N TRP A 156 -4.20 -15.12 -12.87
CA TRP A 156 -3.71 -14.35 -14.01
C TRP A 156 -4.85 -13.64 -14.75
N SER A 157 -6.03 -14.25 -14.83
CA SER A 157 -7.19 -13.62 -15.46
C SER A 157 -7.59 -12.29 -14.80
N PHE A 158 -7.31 -12.12 -13.50
CA PHE A 158 -7.45 -10.86 -12.80
C PHE A 158 -6.21 -9.98 -12.96
N HIS A 159 -5.02 -10.56 -12.78
CA HIS A 159 -3.77 -9.80 -12.77
C HIS A 159 -3.37 -9.22 -14.14
N LYS A 160 -3.82 -9.82 -15.25
CA LYS A 160 -3.60 -9.28 -16.60
C LYS A 160 -4.18 -7.88 -16.80
N VAL A 161 -5.16 -7.46 -15.99
CA VAL A 161 -5.67 -6.08 -15.99
C VAL A 161 -4.56 -5.10 -15.64
N HIS A 162 -3.73 -5.43 -14.65
CA HIS A 162 -2.57 -4.63 -14.27
C HIS A 162 -1.52 -4.58 -15.40
N HIS A 163 -1.21 -5.73 -16.00
CA HIS A 163 -0.26 -5.83 -17.12
C HIS A 163 -0.78 -5.26 -18.43
N SER A 164 -2.04 -4.84 -18.52
CA SER A 164 -2.61 -4.26 -19.74
C SER A 164 -2.20 -2.81 -19.98
N ALA A 165 -1.45 -2.18 -19.06
CA ALA A 165 -0.96 -0.82 -19.24
C ALA A 165 0.15 -0.77 -20.29
N THR A 166 -0.08 -0.01 -21.37
CA THR A 166 0.90 0.17 -22.46
C THR A 166 1.71 1.46 -22.31
N VAL A 167 1.28 2.34 -21.42
CA VAL A 167 1.93 3.61 -21.08
C VAL A 167 1.86 3.76 -19.57
N LEU A 168 3.00 4.01 -18.93
CA LEU A 168 3.12 4.09 -17.47
C LEU A 168 3.08 5.55 -17.00
N ASN A 169 2.34 5.76 -15.92
CA ASN A 169 2.33 6.99 -15.14
C ASN A 169 2.17 6.62 -13.64
N PRO A 170 2.33 7.57 -12.69
CA PRO A 170 2.24 7.25 -11.27
C PRO A 170 0.90 6.62 -10.82
N LEU A 171 -0.19 6.84 -11.57
CA LEU A 171 -1.52 6.31 -11.26
C LEU A 171 -1.74 4.90 -11.82
N THR A 172 -0.84 4.40 -12.68
CA THR A 172 -0.92 3.03 -13.20
C THR A 172 -0.89 1.97 -12.09
N VAL A 173 -0.31 2.30 -10.93
CA VAL A 173 -0.36 1.44 -9.71
C VAL A 173 -1.79 1.09 -9.29
N PHE A 174 -2.78 1.92 -9.60
CA PHE A 174 -4.19 1.70 -9.24
C PHE A 174 -4.97 0.90 -10.29
N ARG A 175 -4.35 0.54 -11.42
CA ARG A 175 -4.94 -0.33 -12.44
C ARG A 175 -4.96 -1.78 -11.98
N THR A 176 -5.74 -2.05 -10.94
CA THR A 176 -5.80 -3.34 -10.24
C THR A 176 -7.20 -3.90 -10.35
N HIS A 177 -7.36 -5.21 -10.56
CA HIS A 177 -8.69 -5.82 -10.53
C HIS A 177 -9.24 -5.86 -9.09
N PRO A 178 -10.55 -5.68 -8.82
CA PRO A 178 -11.10 -5.71 -7.46
C PRO A 178 -10.75 -6.98 -6.67
N VAL A 179 -10.79 -8.14 -7.32
CA VAL A 179 -10.38 -9.42 -6.70
C VAL A 179 -8.91 -9.39 -6.26
N GLU A 180 -8.02 -8.81 -7.07
CA GLU A 180 -6.61 -8.66 -6.71
C GLU A 180 -6.46 -7.74 -5.48
N ALA A 181 -7.20 -6.64 -5.41
CA ALA A 181 -7.22 -5.77 -4.24
C ALA A 181 -7.74 -6.48 -2.97
N VAL A 182 -8.73 -7.37 -3.09
CA VAL A 182 -9.20 -8.22 -1.98
C VAL A 182 -8.12 -9.19 -1.54
N LEU A 183 -7.46 -9.90 -2.48
CA LEU A 183 -6.37 -10.83 -2.17
C LEU A 183 -5.22 -10.14 -1.42
N PHE A 184 -4.78 -8.97 -1.90
CA PHE A 184 -3.75 -8.19 -1.20
C PHE A 184 -4.23 -7.66 0.16
N SER A 185 -5.51 -7.37 0.33
CA SER A 185 -6.09 -6.96 1.61
C SER A 185 -6.08 -8.10 2.63
N ILE A 186 -6.51 -9.30 2.24
CA ILE A 186 -6.47 -10.52 3.08
C ILE A 186 -5.03 -10.83 3.46
N ARG A 187 -4.12 -10.84 2.48
CA ARG A 187 -2.70 -11.05 2.71
C ARG A 187 -2.10 -10.03 3.68
N SER A 188 -2.43 -8.74 3.53
CA SER A 188 -1.99 -7.70 4.47
C SER A 188 -2.54 -7.94 5.89
N ALA A 189 -3.80 -8.36 6.01
CA ALA A 189 -4.39 -8.66 7.31
C ALA A 189 -3.75 -9.85 8.01
N LEU A 190 -3.47 -10.92 7.26
CA LEU A 190 -2.77 -12.10 7.78
C LEU A 190 -1.36 -11.74 8.27
N VAL A 191 -0.57 -11.08 7.43
CA VAL A 191 0.81 -10.70 7.79
C VAL A 191 0.85 -9.76 9.00
N GLN A 192 0.04 -8.70 8.99
CA GLN A 192 0.04 -7.72 10.08
C GLN A 192 -0.54 -8.31 11.37
N GLY A 193 -1.57 -9.15 11.28
CA GLY A 193 -2.16 -9.80 12.44
C GLY A 193 -1.18 -10.78 13.09
N VAL A 194 -0.57 -11.67 12.30
CA VAL A 194 0.43 -12.64 12.78
C VAL A 194 1.64 -11.93 13.37
N ALA A 195 2.22 -10.95 12.67
CA ALA A 195 3.41 -10.24 13.16
C ALA A 195 3.12 -9.46 14.44
N THR A 196 2.00 -8.74 14.50
CA THR A 196 1.59 -7.99 15.70
C THR A 196 1.36 -8.94 16.87
N ALA A 197 0.59 -10.01 16.67
CA ALA A 197 0.30 -10.98 17.73
C ALA A 197 1.57 -11.62 18.28
N PHE A 198 2.47 -12.07 17.39
CA PHE A 198 3.74 -12.68 17.78
C PHE A 198 4.59 -11.72 18.62
N PHE A 199 4.82 -10.49 18.15
CA PHE A 199 5.61 -9.53 18.91
C PHE A 199 4.93 -9.09 20.20
N PHE A 200 3.61 -8.85 20.17
CA PHE A 200 2.87 -8.44 21.36
C PHE A 200 2.85 -9.53 22.42
N PHE A 201 2.80 -10.80 22.00
CA PHE A 201 2.90 -11.95 22.90
C PHE A 201 4.22 -11.97 23.68
N PHE A 202 5.35 -11.63 23.07
CA PHE A 202 6.64 -11.61 23.78
C PHE A 202 6.93 -10.28 24.48
N PHE A 203 6.64 -9.16 23.82
CA PHE A 203 7.12 -7.83 24.24
C PHE A 203 6.02 -6.89 24.76
N GLY A 204 4.75 -7.22 24.57
CA GLY A 204 3.61 -6.50 25.12
C GLY A 204 3.43 -5.12 24.51
N ASP A 205 3.07 -4.15 25.34
CA ASP A 205 2.82 -2.75 24.99
C ASP A 205 4.07 -2.00 24.47
N LYS A 206 5.27 -2.57 24.64
CA LYS A 206 6.51 -2.02 24.07
C LYS A 206 6.58 -2.13 22.54
N VAL A 207 5.72 -2.94 21.91
CA VAL A 207 5.69 -3.14 20.47
C VAL A 207 5.15 -1.90 19.77
N THR A 208 6.00 -1.22 19.01
CA THR A 208 5.64 -0.03 18.24
C THR A 208 6.37 0.01 16.91
N LEU A 209 5.78 0.66 15.90
CA LEU A 209 6.42 0.87 14.60
C LEU A 209 7.37 2.06 14.67
N MET A 210 8.57 1.88 14.10
CA MET A 210 9.43 3.00 13.75
C MET A 210 8.85 3.70 12.52
N MET A 211 8.47 4.96 12.69
CA MET A 211 7.74 5.72 11.69
C MET A 211 8.43 7.04 11.32
N VAL A 212 8.22 7.46 10.08
CA VAL A 212 8.53 8.79 9.55
C VAL A 212 7.24 9.35 8.95
N LEU A 213 6.78 10.48 9.47
CA LEU A 213 5.50 11.12 9.06
C LEU A 213 4.29 10.16 9.07
N GLY A 214 4.27 9.19 9.99
CA GLY A 214 3.18 8.21 10.14
C GLY A 214 3.23 7.01 9.19
N ALA A 215 4.26 6.88 8.34
CA ALA A 215 4.56 5.66 7.59
C ALA A 215 5.74 4.92 8.23
N SER A 216 5.79 3.58 8.12
CA SER A 216 6.96 2.81 8.54
C SER A 216 8.23 3.36 7.89
N ILE A 217 9.32 3.47 8.64
CA ILE A 217 10.61 3.99 8.15
C ILE A 217 11.07 3.26 6.87
N PHE A 218 10.93 1.94 6.80
CA PHE A 218 11.33 1.18 5.61
C PHE A 218 10.46 1.50 4.39
N THR A 219 9.14 1.52 4.55
CA THR A 219 8.21 1.88 3.46
C THR A 219 8.41 3.32 3.00
N PHE A 220 8.64 4.24 3.94
CA PHE A 220 8.90 5.65 3.65
C PHE A 220 10.18 5.80 2.82
N THR A 221 11.29 5.21 3.29
CA THR A 221 12.57 5.25 2.58
C THR A 221 12.46 4.59 1.21
N PHE A 222 11.79 3.43 1.11
CA PHE A 222 11.62 2.70 -0.14
C PHE A 222 10.86 3.52 -1.20
N ASN A 223 9.74 4.16 -0.83
CA ASN A 223 8.99 5.01 -1.76
C ASN A 223 9.73 6.31 -2.09
N LEU A 224 10.47 6.88 -1.13
CA LEU A 224 11.27 8.10 -1.35
C LEU A 224 12.32 7.89 -2.45
N LEU A 225 12.85 6.68 -2.57
CA LEU A 225 13.83 6.27 -3.58
C LEU A 225 13.23 5.94 -4.95
N GLY A 226 11.93 6.19 -5.17
CA GLY A 226 11.29 6.10 -6.49
C GLY A 226 10.65 4.75 -6.81
N SER A 227 10.22 3.98 -5.80
CA SER A 227 9.48 2.72 -5.96
C SER A 227 7.95 2.86 -5.97
#